data_AF-A0A818PKF7-F1
#
_entry.id   AF-A0A818PKF7-F1
#
_cell.length_a   1.000
_cell.length_b   1.000
_cell.length_c   1.000
_cell.angle_alpha   90.00
_cell.angle_beta   90.00
_cell.angle_gamma   90.00
#
_symmetry.space_group_name_H-M   'P 1'
#
loop_
_entity.id
_entity.type
_entity.pdbx_description
1 polymer ?
#
loop_
_entity_poly.entity_id
_entity_poly.type
_entity_poly.pdbx_seq_one_letter_code
_entity_poly.pdbx_strand_id
1 'polypeptide(L)' 'GLNLSRAIGDHAYKKTSSLSAEEQAITALPDIRTLTLDDEDEFMIIACDGIWNFMSSQDVIDFVRLRLDKKTLNQICEE' A
#
# COMPACT_ATOMS: atom_id res chain seq x y z
N GLY A 1 -19.97 -2.62 8.53
CA GLY A 1 -19.68 -2.76 7.09
C GLY A 1 -18.17 -2.77 6.91
N LEU A 2 -17.66 -3.30 5.79
CA LEU A 2 -16.25 -3.13 5.43
C LEU A 2 -15.99 -1.68 5.01
N ASN A 3 -14.81 -1.16 5.35
CA ASN A 3 -14.31 0.15 4.94
C ASN A 3 -13.34 0.07 3.73
N LEU A 4 -13.34 -1.06 3.02
CA LEU A 4 -12.50 -1.34 1.86
C LEU A 4 -13.39 -1.66 0.65
N SER A 5 -12.90 -1.37 -0.55
CA SER A 5 -13.55 -1.74 -1.83
C SER A 5 -12.83 -2.88 -2.56
N ARG A 6 -11.61 -3.21 -2.15
CA ARG A 6 -10.80 -4.28 -2.74
C ARG A 6 -10.14 -5.11 -1.65
N ALA A 7 -10.19 -6.43 -1.81
CA ALA A 7 -9.55 -7.39 -0.91
C ALA A 7 -9.43 -8.77 -1.57
N ILE A 8 -8.39 -9.51 -1.19
CA ILE A 8 -8.34 -10.96 -1.37
C ILE A 8 -9.17 -11.60 -0.25
N GLY A 9 -9.94 -12.65 -0.56
CA GLY A 9 -10.89 -13.21 0.41
C GLY A 9 -12.27 -12.55 0.33
N ASP A 10 -12.92 -12.28 1.46
CA ASP A 10 -14.24 -11.62 1.55
C ASP A 10 -15.32 -12.19 0.61
N HIS A 11 -15.29 -13.51 0.43
CA HIS A 11 -16.18 -14.22 -0.50
C HIS A 11 -17.66 -13.96 -0.24
N ALA A 12 -18.06 -13.58 0.97
CA ALA A 12 -19.44 -13.20 1.28
C ALA A 12 -19.95 -12.02 0.41
N TYR A 13 -19.04 -11.13 -0.03
CA TYR A 13 -19.32 -9.96 -0.85
C TYR A 13 -19.12 -10.18 -2.35
N LYS A 14 -18.85 -11.43 -2.75
CA LYS A 14 -18.47 -11.84 -4.12
C LYS A 14 -19.38 -12.92 -4.70
N LYS A 15 -20.68 -12.84 -4.39
CA LYS A 15 -21.68 -13.88 -4.73
C LYS A 15 -22.76 -13.41 -5.71
N THR A 16 -22.60 -12.24 -6.31
CA THR A 16 -23.59 -11.73 -7.27
C THR A 16 -23.40 -12.46 -8.59
N SER A 17 -24.29 -13.41 -8.89
CA SER A 17 -24.19 -14.33 -10.04
C SER A 17 -24.25 -13.64 -11.41
N SER A 18 -24.80 -12.43 -11.48
CA SER A 18 -24.90 -11.65 -12.72
C SER A 18 -23.67 -10.78 -13.01
N LEU A 19 -22.70 -10.72 -12.08
CA LEU A 19 -21.51 -9.87 -12.19
C LEU A 19 -20.26 -10.74 -12.36
N SER A 20 -19.28 -10.23 -13.11
CA SER A 20 -17.94 -10.81 -13.17
C SER A 20 -17.22 -10.72 -11.81
N ALA A 21 -16.02 -11.30 -11.70
CA ALA A 21 -15.26 -11.29 -10.45
C ALA A 21 -14.80 -9.87 -10.06
N GLU A 22 -14.52 -9.05 -11.06
CA GLU A 22 -14.03 -7.68 -10.95
C GLU A 22 -15.15 -6.66 -10.64
N GLU A 23 -16.39 -6.97 -11.02
CA GLU A 23 -17.58 -6.13 -10.79
C GLU A 23 -18.27 -6.41 -9.45
N GLN A 24 -17.77 -7.36 -8.66
CA GLN A 24 -18.31 -7.62 -7.31
C GLN A 24 -18.14 -6.40 -6.39
N ALA A 25 -19.00 -6.28 -5.37
CA ALA A 25 -18.96 -5.16 -4.41
C ALA A 25 -17.59 -5.00 -3.73
N ILE A 26 -16.90 -6.12 -3.50
CA ILE A 26 -15.47 -6.16 -3.16
C ILE A 26 -14.76 -6.92 -4.28
N THR A 27 -13.78 -6.30 -4.93
CA THR A 27 -13.00 -6.93 -6.00
C THR A 27 -11.62 -7.39 -5.52
N ALA A 28 -11.11 -8.49 -6.09
CA ALA A 28 -9.72 -8.92 -5.88
C ALA A 28 -8.77 -8.39 -6.97
N LEU A 29 -9.27 -7.62 -7.94
CA LEU A 29 -8.48 -7.08 -9.04
C LEU A 29 -7.55 -5.96 -8.53
N PRO A 30 -6.21 -6.10 -8.65
CA PRO A 30 -5.28 -5.06 -8.23
C PRO A 30 -5.17 -3.95 -9.28
N ASP A 31 -4.75 -2.76 -8.85
CA ASP A 31 -4.22 -1.75 -9.77
C ASP A 31 -2.73 -2.02 -9.99
N ILE A 32 -2.29 -2.07 -11.24
CA ILE A 32 -0.91 -2.37 -11.62
C ILE A 32 -0.29 -1.15 -12.28
N ARG A 33 0.88 -0.74 -11.80
CA ARG A 33 1.74 0.26 -12.44
C ARG A 33 3.13 -0.33 -12.63
N THR A 34 3.73 -0.06 -13.78
CA THR A 34 5.11 -0.46 -14.09
C THR A 34 5.94 0.79 -14.27
N LEU A 35 7.07 0.84 -13.59
CA LEU A 35 8.03 1.94 -13.63
C LEU A 35 9.37 1.36 -14.07
N THR A 36 10.12 2.10 -14.89
CA THR A 36 11.51 1.78 -15.20
C THR A 36 12.36 2.55 -14.21
N LEU A 37 13.20 1.85 -13.46
CA LEU A 37 14.07 2.50 -12.48
C LEU A 37 15.26 3.16 -13.17
N ASP A 38 15.69 4.29 -12.64
CA ASP A 38 16.93 4.95 -13.00
C ASP A 38 17.80 5.26 -11.77
N ASP A 39 18.90 5.98 -11.99
CA ASP A 39 19.88 6.29 -10.93
C ASP A 39 19.37 7.32 -9.91
N GLU A 40 18.22 7.97 -10.14
CA GLU A 40 17.57 8.90 -9.19
C GLU A 40 16.64 8.18 -8.20
N ASP A 41 16.29 6.91 -8.45
CA ASP A 41 15.43 6.11 -7.57
C ASP A 41 16.20 5.57 -6.36
N GLU A 42 15.96 6.13 -5.18
CA GLU A 42 16.74 5.78 -3.98
C GLU A 42 16.13 4.67 -3.12
N PHE A 43 14.82 4.73 -2.85
CA PHE A 43 14.11 3.75 -2.03
C PHE A 43 12.59 3.86 -2.20
N MET A 44 11.87 2.82 -1.78
CA MET A 44 10.41 2.78 -1.74
C MET A 44 9.92 2.42 -0.33
N ILE A 45 8.80 3.04 0.07
CA ILE A 45 8.12 2.73 1.32
C ILE A 45 6.85 1.94 1.04
N ILE A 46 6.66 0.83 1.75
CA ILE A 46 5.43 0.03 1.76
C ILE A 46 4.95 -0.03 3.21
N ALA A 47 3.73 0.46 3.47
CA ALA A 47 3.11 0.43 4.78
C ALA A 47 1.58 0.28 4.66
N CYS A 48 0.93 -0.17 5.74
CA CYS A 48 -0.53 -0.19 5.83
C CYS A 48 -1.09 1.22 6.12
N ASP A 49 -2.42 1.33 6.09
CA ASP A 49 -3.16 2.56 6.41
C ASP A 49 -2.80 3.15 7.79
N GLY A 50 -2.38 2.34 8.75
CA GLY A 50 -1.94 2.78 10.07
C GLY A 50 -0.88 3.89 10.03
N ILE A 51 0.01 3.90 9.04
CA ILE A 51 0.98 5.00 8.83
C ILE A 51 0.33 6.16 8.07
N TRP A 52 -0.32 5.84 6.95
CA TRP A 52 -0.86 6.84 6.02
C TRP A 52 -2.06 7.62 6.56
N ASN A 53 -2.69 7.13 7.64
CA ASN A 53 -3.75 7.83 8.36
C ASN A 53 -3.21 9.05 9.14
N PHE A 54 -1.91 9.11 9.43
CA PHE A 54 -1.30 10.17 10.24
C PHE A 54 -0.18 10.94 9.54
N MET A 55 0.45 10.34 8.53
CA MET A 55 1.57 10.94 7.80
C MET A 55 1.30 10.95 6.30
N SER A 56 1.61 12.07 5.65
CA SER A 56 1.59 12.12 4.19
C SER A 56 2.77 11.32 3.60
N SER A 57 2.71 11.04 2.30
CA SER A 57 3.83 10.39 1.60
C SER A 57 5.14 11.15 1.80
N GLN A 58 5.12 12.49 1.73
CA GLN A 58 6.33 13.29 1.89
C GLN A 58 6.85 13.26 3.34
N ASP A 59 5.95 13.31 4.34
CA ASP A 59 6.36 13.25 5.75
C ASP A 59 7.13 11.95 6.05
N VAL A 60 6.70 10.83 5.47
CA VAL A 60 7.37 9.53 5.67
C VAL A 60 8.71 9.48 4.93
N ILE A 61 8.79 10.03 3.72
CA ILE A 61 10.07 10.14 2.98
C ILE A 61 11.08 10.97 3.79
N ASP A 62 10.67 12.15 4.27
CA ASP A 62 11.54 13.03 5.05
C ASP A 62 11.98 12.36 6.36
N PHE A 63 11.05 11.67 7.04
CA PHE A 63 11.34 10.91 8.26
C PHE A 63 12.42 9.84 8.04
N VAL A 64 12.28 9.03 6.99
CA VAL A 64 13.21 7.94 6.66
C VAL A 64 14.54 8.51 6.22
N ARG A 65 14.54 9.51 5.33
CA ARG A 65 15.75 10.08 4.75
C ARG A 65 16.70 10.68 5.78
N LEU A 66 16.17 11.30 6.83
CA LEU A 66 16.98 11.84 7.94
C LEU A 66 17.70 10.76 8.78
N ARG A 67 17.36 9.48 8.59
CA ARG A 67 17.84 8.33 9.36
C ARG A 67 18.64 7.31 8.57
N LEU A 68 18.55 7.30 7.23
CA LEU A 68 19.22 6.31 6.37
C LEU A 68 20.75 6.21 6.63
N ASP A 69 21.41 7.33 6.89
CA ASP A 69 22.86 7.35 7.17
C ASP A 69 23.23 7.02 8.63
N LYS A 70 22.23 6.92 9.52
CA LYS A 70 22.42 6.84 10.98
C LYS A 70 21.96 5.51 11.57
N LYS A 71 21.08 4.79 10.88
CA LYS A 71 20.37 3.61 11.40
C LYS A 71 20.20 2.56 10.32
N THR A 72 20.08 1.31 10.73
CA THR A 72 19.69 0.22 9.82
C THR A 72 18.23 0.34 9.42
N LEU A 73 17.84 -0.19 8.26
CA LEU A 73 16.45 -0.15 7.79
C LEU A 73 15.47 -0.74 8.81
N ASN A 74 15.83 -1.85 9.47
CA ASN A 74 15.01 -2.45 10.52
C ASN A 74 14.74 -1.46 11.67
N GLN A 75 15.78 -0.78 12.17
CA GLN A 75 15.62 0.22 13.23
C GLN A 75 14.75 1.40 12.81
N ILE A 76 14.81 1.80 11.54
CA ILE A 76 13.97 2.89 11.01
C ILE A 76 12.50 2.46 10.94
N CYS A 77 12.22 1.20 10.60
CA CYS A 77 10.86 0.66 10.52
C CYS A 77 10.18 0.43 11.88
N GLU A 78 10.96 0.27 12.96
CA GLU A 78 10.46 0.04 14.32
C GLU A 78 10.22 1.34 15.12
N GLU A 79 10.48 2.51 14.53
CA GLU A 79 10.19 3.83 15.12
C GLU A 79 8.81 4.36 14.72
#